data_AF-K0P5X9-F1
#
_entry.id   AF-K0P5X9-F1
#
_cell.length_a   1.000
_cell.length_b   1.000
_cell.length_c   1.000
_cell.angle_alpha   90.00
_cell.angle_beta   90.00
_cell.angle_gamma   90.00
#
_symmetry.space_group_name_H-M   'P 1'
#
loop_
_entity.id
_entity.type
_entity.pdbx_description
1 polymer ?
#
loop_
_entity_poly.entity_id
_entity_poly.type
_entity_poly.pdbx_seq_one_letter_code
_entity_poly.pdbx_strand_id
1 'polypeptide(L)' 'MAESSIRKRISPILYLDCIVIKSHEDKRVINKSIYLALAINCQGQKELLGLWIAETEEAKFWLSRIN' A
#
# COMPACT_ATOMS: atom_id res chain seq x y z
N MET A 1 -24.62 24.02 -7.64
CA MET A 1 -23.16 24.25 -7.67
C MET A 1 -22.46 23.20 -6.80
N ALA A 2 -22.51 21.94 -7.23
CA ALA A 2 -21.84 20.81 -6.56
C ALA A 2 -21.54 19.73 -7.60
N GLU A 3 -20.94 20.13 -8.72
CA GLU A 3 -20.33 19.23 -9.69
C GLU A 3 -18.83 19.50 -9.68
N SER A 4 -18.20 19.15 -8.56
CA SER A 4 -16.75 19.20 -8.47
C SER A 4 -16.30 18.05 -7.59
N SER A 5 -15.90 16.95 -8.23
CA SER A 5 -14.66 16.22 -7.91
C SER A 5 -14.74 14.73 -8.25
N ILE A 6 -15.17 14.36 -9.46
CA ILE A 6 -14.67 13.14 -10.12
C ILE A 6 -13.38 13.50 -10.87
N ARG A 7 -12.45 14.21 -10.22
CA ARG A 7 -11.09 14.28 -10.74
C ARG A 7 -10.42 12.99 -10.32
N LYS A 8 -10.19 12.10 -11.28
CA LYS A 8 -9.23 11.01 -11.14
C LYS A 8 -7.97 11.63 -10.53
N ARG A 9 -7.69 11.35 -9.26
CA ARG A 9 -6.53 11.91 -8.55
C ARG A 9 -5.30 11.28 -9.20
N ILE A 10 -4.72 12.01 -10.14
CA ILE A 10 -3.50 11.58 -10.81
C ILE A 10 -2.39 11.68 -9.77
N SER A 11 -1.85 10.52 -9.40
CA SER A 11 -0.63 10.44 -8.62
C SER A 11 0.49 10.13 -9.61
N PRO A 12 1.32 11.11 -10.01
CA PRO A 12 2.36 10.91 -11.02
C PRO A 12 3.37 9.82 -10.65
N ILE A 13 3.54 9.51 -9.36
CA ILE A 13 4.46 8.49 -8.88
C ILE A 13 3.74 7.61 -7.85
N LEU A 14 3.93 6.30 -7.96
CA LEU A 14 3.49 5.30 -7.00
C LEU A 14 4.68 4.47 -6.54
N TYR A 15 4.95 4.48 -5.24
CA TYR A 15 5.88 3.57 -4.59
C TYR A 15 5.12 2.38 -4.02
N LEU A 16 5.58 1.18 -4.37
CA LEU A 16 5.11 -0.08 -3.83
C LEU A 16 6.28 -0.74 -3.13
N ASP A 17 6.08 -1.12 -1.87
CA ASP A 17 7.13 -1.75 -1.07
C ASP A 17 6.56 -2.87 -0.20
N CYS A 18 7.41 -3.82 0.16
CA CYS A 18 7.09 -4.92 1.05
C CYS A 18 8.17 -5.04 2.13
N ILE A 19 7.76 -4.89 3.39
CA ILE A 19 8.64 -4.99 4.55
C ILE A 19 8.29 -6.26 5.30
N VAL A 20 9.24 -7.19 5.42
CA VAL A 20 9.05 -8.38 6.26
C VAL A 20 9.41 -8.03 7.71
N ILE A 21 8.43 -8.16 8.60
CA ILE A 21 8.59 -7.92 10.04
C ILE A 21 8.48 -9.21 10.84
N LYS A 22 9.02 -9.19 12.05
CA LYS A 22 8.84 -10.22 13.07
C LYS A 22 7.65 -9.84 13.95
N SER A 23 6.52 -10.53 13.78
CA SER A 23 5.31 -10.37 14.60
C SER A 23 5.31 -11.37 15.75
N HIS A 24 4.93 -10.92 16.94
CA HIS A 24 4.74 -11.79 18.10
C HIS A 24 3.27 -12.21 18.19
N GLU A 25 2.97 -13.46 17.85
CA GLU A 25 1.62 -14.03 17.85
C GLU A 25 1.66 -15.37 18.59
N ASP A 26 0.72 -15.61 19.51
CA ASP A 26 0.60 -16.86 20.26
C ASP A 26 1.91 -17.39 20.88
N LYS A 27 2.67 -16.50 21.53
CA LYS A 27 3.98 -16.78 22.14
C LYS A 27 5.05 -17.24 21.15
N ARG A 28 4.84 -17.04 19.86
CA ARG A 28 5.78 -17.35 18.77
C ARG A 28 6.14 -16.06 18.04
N VAL A 29 7.33 -16.06 17.46
CA VAL A 29 7.76 -15.01 16.53
C VAL A 29 7.60 -15.54 15.12
N ILE A 30 6.71 -14.94 14.35
CA ILE A 30 6.46 -15.30 12.96
C ILE A 30 6.78 -14.15 12.03
N ASN A 31 7.16 -14.48 10.79
CA ASN A 31 7.32 -13.46 9.76
C ASN A 31 5.94 -13.03 9.27
N LYS A 32 5.74 -11.73 9.10
CA LYS A 32 4.61 -11.16 8.36
C LYS A 32 5.16 -10.18 7.35
N SER A 33 4.48 -10.06 6.21
CA SER A 33 4.81 -9.12 5.16
C SER A 33 3.86 -7.92 5.24
N ILE A 34 4.42 -6.71 5.32
CA ILE A 34 3.67 -5.47 5.28
C ILE A 34 3.86 -4.84 3.90
N TYR A 35 2.76 -4.75 3.16
CA TYR A 35 2.72 -4.08 1.87
C TYR A 35 2.30 -2.63 2.03
N LEU A 36 3.05 -1.73 1.41
CA LEU A 36 2.84 -0.28 1.46
C LEU A 36 2.61 0.25 0.05
N ALA A 37 1.51 1.00 -0.14
CA ALA A 37 1.29 1.79 -1.33
C ALA A 37 1.33 3.28 -0.99
N LEU A 38 2.32 3.99 -1.52
CA LEU A 38 2.53 5.42 -1.27
C LEU A 38 2.53 6.18 -2.59
N ALA A 39 1.58 7.11 -2.75
CA ALA A 39 1.52 8.01 -3.89
C ALA A 39 2.26 9.31 -3.62
N ILE A 40 2.78 9.92 -4.69
CA ILE A 40 3.11 11.34 -4.72
C ILE A 40 2.06 12.03 -5.57
N ASN A 41 1.34 13.01 -5.00
CA ASN A 41 0.35 13.79 -5.74
C ASN A 41 1.03 14.86 -6.64
N CYS A 42 0.25 15.55 -7.47
CA CYS A 42 0.78 16.59 -8.35
C CYS A 42 1.41 17.79 -7.61
N GLN A 43 1.18 17.93 -6.30
CA GLN A 43 1.82 18.94 -5.45
C GLN A 43 3.13 18.43 -4.81
N GLY A 44 3.57 17.22 -5.14
CA GLY A 44 4.77 16.60 -4.58
C GLY A 44 4.58 16.03 -3.17
N GLN A 45 3.35 15.95 -2.67
CA GLN A 45 3.07 15.46 -1.32
C GLN A 45 2.85 13.94 -1.32
N LYS A 46 3.40 13.29 -0.30
CA LYS A 46 3.22 11.86 -0.03
C LYS A 46 1.81 11.59 0.50
N GLU A 47 1.13 10.61 -0.09
CA GLU A 47 -0.19 10.16 0.30
C GLU A 47 -0.18 8.64 0.50
N LEU A 48 -0.49 8.19 1.71
CA LEU A 48 -0.63 6.77 2.01
C LEU A 48 -1.92 6.25 1.39
N LEU A 49 -1.81 5.44 0.33
CA LEU A 49 -2.95 4.85 -0.34
C LEU A 49 -3.44 3.58 0.37
N GLY A 50 -2.52 2.86 1.01
CA GLY A 50 -2.89 1.75 1.86
C GLY A 50 -1.71 1.00 2.46
N LEU A 51 -2.04 0.22 3.47
CA LEU A 51 -1.12 -0.66 4.18
C LEU A 51 -1.86 -1.98 4.43
N TRP A 52 -1.20 -3.09 4.13
CA TRP A 52 -1.79 -4.41 4.29
C TRP A 52 -0.78 -5.37 4.88
N ILE A 53 -1.28 -6.31 5.67
CA ILE A 53 -0.49 -7.39 6.27
C ILE A 53 -0.85 -8.68 5.57
N ALA A 54 0.15 -9.46 5.19
CA ALA A 54 -0.02 -10.84 4.73
C ALA A 54 0.97 -11.77 5.45
N GLU A 55 0.71 -13.06 5.37
CA GLU A 55 1.61 -14.06 5.96
C GLU A 55 2.90 -14.23 5.16
N THR A 56 2.83 -14.04 3.84
CA THR A 56 3.92 -14.29 2.89
C THR A 56 4.15 -13.11 1.96
N GLU A 57 5.37 -13.02 1.45
CA GLU A 57 5.74 -12.11 0.37
C GLU A 57 5.39 -12.75 -0.98
N GLU A 58 4.44 -12.17 -1.70
CA GLU A 58 3.92 -12.69 -2.97
C GLU A 58 3.67 -11.57 -3.96
N ALA A 59 4.25 -11.67 -5.16
CA ALA A 59 3.99 -10.72 -6.26
C ALA A 59 2.50 -10.66 -6.65
N LYS A 60 1.75 -11.74 -6.40
CA LYS A 60 0.30 -11.81 -6.61
C LYS A 60 -0.47 -10.83 -5.74
N PHE A 61 0.07 -10.43 -4.58
CA PHE A 61 -0.56 -9.45 -3.71
C PHE A 61 -0.84 -8.15 -4.47
N TRP A 62 0.16 -7.62 -5.18
CA TRP A 62 0.01 -6.38 -5.95
C TRP A 62 -0.91 -6.54 -7.16
N LEU A 63 -0.85 -7.67 -7.85
CA LEU A 63 -1.76 -7.98 -8.96
C LEU A 63 -3.23 -7.93 -8.51
N SER A 64 -3.54 -8.47 -7.33
CA SER A 64 -4.91 -8.43 -6.78
C SER A 64 -5.38 -7.03 -6.36
N ARG A 65 -4.46 -6.07 -6.16
CA ARG A 65 -4.81 -4.71 -5.71
C ARG A 65 -4.85 -3.69 -6.84
N ILE A 66 -4.12 -3.96 -7.93
CA ILE A 66 -3.98 -3.07 -9.08
C ILE A 66 -4.92 -3.49 -10.23
N ASN A 67 -5.33 -4.77 -10.28
CA ASN A 67 -6.31 -5.29 -11.23
C ASN A 67 -7.74 -5.19 -10.68
#